data_AF-A0A1Y4M9J9-F1
#
_entry.id   AF-A0A1Y4M9J9-F1
#
_cell.length_a   1.000
_cell.length_b   1.000
_cell.length_c   1.000
_cell.angle_alpha   90.00
_cell.angle_beta   90.00
_cell.angle_gamma   90.00
#
_symmetry.space_group_name_H-M   'P 1'
#
loop_
_entity.id
_entity.type
_entity.pdbx_description
1 polymer ?
#
loop_
_entity_poly.entity_id
_entity_poly.type
_entity_poly.pdbx_seq_one_letter_code
_entity_poly.pdbx_strand_id
1 'polypeptide(L)'
;MGGVAYAVPRPKSSGEGLTADLSTICGPGHKDVYAAQTVAKQLCLATNETMCICAGLHLDHASQAQIKEMMDNCAQAAQQAAEAYKKMGGQ
;
A
#
# COMPACT_ATOMS: atom_id res chain seq x y z
N MET A 1 2.86 4.21 -16.82
CA MET A 1 2.20 2.96 -16.38
C MET A 1 2.15 2.99 -14.86
N GLY A 2 1.14 2.37 -14.25
CA GLY A 2 0.94 2.43 -12.81
C GLY A 2 -0.23 1.56 -12.36
N GLY A 3 -0.41 1.42 -11.06
CA GLY A 3 -1.49 0.67 -10.42
C GLY A 3 -2.12 1.48 -9.32
N VAL A 4 -3.43 1.34 -9.16
CA VAL A 4 -4.20 1.95 -8.08
C VAL A 4 -4.73 0.86 -7.16
N ALA A 5 -4.68 1.12 -5.85
CA ALA A 5 -5.33 0.31 -4.83
C ALA A 5 -6.17 1.19 -3.90
N TYR A 6 -7.43 0.80 -3.71
CA TYR A 6 -8.38 1.40 -2.79
C TYR A 6 -8.63 0.45 -1.62
N ALA A 7 -8.26 0.86 -0.41
CA ALA A 7 -8.34 0.09 0.82
C ALA A 7 -9.41 0.66 1.74
N VAL A 8 -10.30 -0.20 2.25
CA VAL A 8 -11.34 0.17 3.23
C VAL A 8 -11.14 -0.66 4.50
N PRO A 9 -10.99 -0.03 5.68
CA PRO A 9 -10.78 -0.77 6.93
C PRO A 9 -12.05 -1.52 7.31
N ARG A 10 -11.91 -2.75 7.79
CA ARG A 10 -13.01 -3.57 8.29
C ARG A 10 -12.55 -4.58 9.35
N PRO A 11 -13.46 -5.09 10.20
CA PRO A 11 -13.13 -6.21 11.09
C PRO A 11 -12.70 -7.45 10.32
N LYS A 12 -11.81 -8.25 10.92
CA LYS A 12 -11.45 -9.57 10.37
C LYS A 12 -12.63 -10.52 10.47
N SER A 13 -12.80 -11.35 9.44
CA SER A 13 -13.82 -12.40 9.45
C SER A 13 -13.46 -13.55 10.40
N SER A 14 -12.19 -13.66 10.78
CA SER A 14 -11.68 -14.65 11.75
C SER A 14 -11.92 -14.26 13.22
N GLY A 15 -12.54 -13.10 13.49
CA GLY A 15 -12.74 -12.56 14.84
C GLY A 15 -11.92 -11.29 15.07
N GLU A 16 -11.14 -11.26 16.16
CA GLU A 16 -10.52 -10.03 16.65
C GLU A 16 -9.51 -9.39 15.69
N GLY A 17 -9.56 -8.06 15.64
CA GLY A 17 -8.63 -7.21 14.90
C GLY A 17 -9.17 -6.68 13.57
N LEU A 18 -8.37 -5.84 12.94
CA LEU A 18 -8.70 -5.11 11.72
C LEU A 18 -7.98 -5.70 10.50
N THR A 19 -8.65 -5.65 9.35
CA THR A 19 -8.10 -5.91 8.01
C THR A 19 -8.67 -4.86 7.05
N ALA A 20 -8.29 -4.93 5.78
CA ALA A 20 -8.83 -4.05 4.75
C ALA A 20 -9.33 -4.86 3.56
N ASP A 21 -10.46 -4.44 2.99
CA ASP A 21 -10.87 -4.85 1.65
C ASP A 21 -10.12 -4.02 0.63
N LEU A 22 -9.68 -4.64 -0.47
CA LEU A 22 -8.87 -4.01 -1.50
C LEU A 22 -9.56 -4.12 -2.86
N SER A 23 -9.75 -2.98 -3.51
CA SER A 23 -10.09 -2.90 -4.94
C SER A 23 -8.90 -2.35 -5.70
N THR A 24 -8.62 -2.88 -6.89
CA THR A 24 -7.45 -2.44 -7.67
C THR A 24 -7.79 -2.16 -9.12
N ILE A 25 -7.06 -1.22 -9.71
CA ILE A 25 -7.08 -0.92 -11.14
C ILE A 25 -5.64 -0.96 -11.62
N CYS A 26 -5.34 -1.85 -12.57
CA CYS A 26 -4.01 -2.00 -13.13
C CYS A 26 -4.11 -2.50 -14.56
N GLY A 27 -3.22 -2.03 -15.44
CA GLY A 27 -3.11 -2.58 -16.79
C GLY A 27 -2.66 -4.06 -16.74
N PRO A 28 -3.10 -4.91 -17.69
CA PRO A 28 -2.67 -6.31 -17.73
C PRO A 28 -1.14 -6.46 -17.76
N GLY A 29 -0.60 -7.33 -16.90
CA GLY A 29 0.85 -7.59 -16.82
C GLY A 29 1.66 -6.56 -16.01
N HIS A 30 1.07 -5.43 -15.61
CA HIS A 30 1.75 -4.44 -14.78
C HIS A 30 1.81 -4.87 -13.31
N LYS A 31 2.97 -4.65 -12.70
CA LYS A 31 3.29 -5.07 -11.32
C LYS A 31 3.22 -3.93 -10.31
N ASP A 32 3.03 -2.69 -10.76
CA ASP A 32 2.91 -1.50 -9.91
C ASP A 32 1.80 -1.64 -8.86
N VAL A 33 0.75 -2.41 -9.17
CA VAL A 33 -0.37 -2.69 -8.27
C VAL A 33 0.08 -3.34 -6.95
N TYR A 34 1.16 -4.11 -6.94
CA TYR A 34 1.64 -4.73 -5.69
C TYR A 34 2.18 -3.70 -4.71
N ALA A 35 2.87 -2.66 -5.20
CA ALA A 35 3.31 -1.55 -4.38
C ALA A 35 2.09 -0.76 -3.87
N ALA A 36 1.14 -0.43 -4.75
CA ALA A 36 -0.08 0.27 -4.37
C ALA A 36 -0.87 -0.48 -3.28
N GLN A 37 -1.08 -1.80 -3.44
CA GLN A 37 -1.78 -2.63 -2.47
C GLN A 37 -1.07 -2.68 -1.11
N THR A 38 0.26 -2.84 -1.12
CA THR A 38 1.08 -2.88 0.09
C THR A 38 0.91 -1.59 0.88
N VAL A 39 1.13 -0.45 0.23
CA VAL A 39 1.06 0.87 0.86
C VAL A 39 -0.37 1.19 1.32
N ALA A 40 -1.37 0.96 0.46
CA ALA A 40 -2.78 1.24 0.78
C ALA A 40 -3.23 0.45 2.01
N LYS A 41 -2.92 -0.85 2.07
CA LYS A 41 -3.31 -1.70 3.19
C LYS A 41 -2.59 -1.29 4.48
N GLN A 42 -1.29 -1.03 4.42
CA GLN A 42 -0.53 -0.63 5.61
C GLN A 42 -1.04 0.69 6.19
N LEU A 43 -1.22 1.72 5.36
CA LEU A 43 -1.74 3.00 5.80
C LEU A 43 -3.16 2.86 6.36
N CYS A 44 -4.04 2.17 5.63
CA CYS A 44 -5.43 1.95 6.04
C CYS A 44 -5.55 1.29 7.41
N LEU A 45 -4.72 0.28 7.70
CA LEU A 45 -4.72 -0.37 9.01
C LEU A 45 -4.05 0.46 10.09
N ALA A 46 -3.00 1.20 9.73
CA ALA A 46 -2.27 2.02 10.70
C ALA A 46 -3.10 3.22 11.18
N THR A 47 -3.96 3.77 10.33
CA THR A 47 -4.79 4.96 10.62
C THR A 47 -6.26 4.63 10.83
N ASN A 48 -6.70 3.39 10.55
CA ASN A 48 -8.11 3.01 10.54
C ASN A 48 -8.98 3.90 9.61
N GLU A 49 -8.39 4.37 8.52
CA GLU A 49 -9.07 5.21 7.53
C GLU A 49 -9.04 4.57 6.13
N THR A 50 -9.93 5.02 5.25
CA THR A 50 -9.95 4.63 3.85
C THR A 50 -8.77 5.24 3.09
N MET A 51 -8.09 4.44 2.28
CA MET A 51 -6.91 4.88 1.52
C MET A 51 -7.06 4.62 0.03
N CYS A 52 -6.70 5.60 -0.80
CA CYS A 52 -6.55 5.44 -2.24
C CYS A 52 -5.09 5.72 -2.61
N ILE A 53 -4.36 4.71 -3.07
CA ILE A 53 -2.95 4.82 -3.42
C ILE A 53 -2.77 4.56 -4.91
N CYS A 54 -2.08 5.47 -5.57
CA CYS A 54 -1.56 5.28 -6.91
C CYS A 54 -0.05 5.07 -6.83
N ALA A 55 0.46 4.03 -7.49
CA ALA A 55 1.89 3.75 -7.58
C ALA A 55 2.31 3.61 -9.05
N GLY A 56 3.49 4.12 -9.37
CA GLY A 56 4.19 3.87 -10.62
C GLY A 56 5.67 3.73 -10.31
N LEU A 57 6.23 2.55 -10.55
CA LEU A 57 7.63 2.24 -10.29
C LEU A 57 8.30 1.89 -11.61
N HIS A 58 9.40 2.55 -11.89
CA HIS A 58 10.16 2.30 -13.10
C HIS A 58 11.65 2.26 -12.79
N LEU A 59 12.27 1.16 -13.14
CA LEU A 59 13.71 0.95 -13.08
C LEU A 59 14.09 0.07 -14.26
N ASP A 60 14.96 0.56 -15.12
CA ASP A 60 15.41 -0.18 -16.30
C ASP A 60 16.16 -1.44 -15.89
N HIS A 61 15.81 -2.55 -16.56
CA HIS A 61 16.44 -3.86 -16.35
C HIS A 61 16.57 -4.28 -14.87
N ALA A 62 15.58 -3.91 -14.05
CA ALA A 62 15.59 -4.19 -12.62
C ALA A 62 15.82 -5.68 -12.33
N SER A 63 16.87 -5.97 -11.58
CA SER A 63 17.11 -7.31 -11.05
C SER A 63 16.08 -7.67 -9.98
N GLN A 64 15.93 -8.96 -9.68
CA GLN A 64 15.05 -9.41 -8.60
C GLN A 64 15.41 -8.80 -7.24
N ALA A 65 16.70 -8.57 -6.96
CA ALA A 65 17.16 -7.92 -5.74
C ALA A 65 16.68 -6.47 -5.66
N GLN A 66 16.81 -5.72 -6.76
CA GLN A 66 16.33 -4.33 -6.83
C GLN A 66 14.80 -4.25 -6.76
N ILE A 67 14.07 -5.19 -7.37
CA ILE A 67 12.61 -5.27 -7.23
C ILE A 67 12.24 -5.48 -5.75
N LYS A 68 12.93 -6.39 -5.06
CA LYS A 68 12.71 -6.62 -3.63
C LYS A 68 12.99 -5.35 -2.83
N GLU A 69 14.12 -4.69 -3.07
CA GLU A 69 14.50 -3.45 -2.40
C GLU A 69 13.46 -2.33 -2.63
N MET A 70 12.98 -2.16 -3.87
CA MET A 70 11.91 -1.20 -4.16
C MET A 70 10.63 -1.50 -3.37
N MET A 71 10.25 -2.76 -3.25
CA MET A 71 9.07 -3.17 -2.46
C MET A 71 9.28 -2.94 -0.96
N ASP A 72 10.47 -3.25 -0.43
CA ASP A 72 10.83 -2.97 0.96
C ASP A 72 10.79 -1.46 1.23
N ASN A 73 11.26 -0.63 0.30
CA ASN A 73 11.22 0.82 0.38
C ASN A 73 9.78 1.36 0.37
N CYS A 74 8.88 0.78 -0.45
CA CYS A 74 7.46 1.14 -0.42
C CYS A 74 6.83 0.88 0.95
N ALA A 75 7.13 -0.27 1.56
CA ALA A 75 6.63 -0.61 2.89
C ALA A 75 7.18 0.32 3.98
N GLN A 76 8.48 0.66 3.91
CA GLN A 76 9.09 1.62 4.83
C GLN A 76 8.48 3.02 4.68
N ALA A 77 8.25 3.48 3.45
CA ALA A 77 7.61 4.76 3.18
C ALA A 77 6.18 4.81 3.73
N ALA A 78 5.41 3.73 3.61
CA ALA A 78 4.08 3.64 4.21
C ALA A 78 4.12 3.75 5.74
N GLN A 79 5.07 3.07 6.38
CA GLN A 79 5.25 3.18 7.84
C GLN A 79 5.59 4.61 8.27
N GLN A 80 6.54 5.25 7.60
CA GLN A 80 6.94 6.64 7.88
C GLN A 80 5.77 7.62 7.66
N ALA A 81 4.99 7.42 6.60
CA ALA A 81 3.82 8.24 6.32
C ALA A 81 2.73 8.07 7.39
N ALA A 82 2.46 6.85 7.87
CA ALA A 82 1.52 6.62 8.97
C ALA A 82 1.95 7.32 10.27
N GLU A 83 3.25 7.26 10.60
CA GLU A 83 3.80 7.93 11.77
C GLU A 83 3.70 9.45 11.67
N ALA A 84 4.02 10.00 10.50
CA ALA A 84 3.88 11.43 10.24
C ALA A 84 2.41 11.88 10.35
N TYR A 85 1.48 11.11 9.77
CA TYR A 85 0.04 11.40 9.82
C TYR A 85 -0.49 11.44 11.26
N LYS A 86 -0.11 10.47 12.09
CA LYS A 86 -0.49 10.44 13.52
C LYS A 86 0.03 11.64 14.29
N LYS A 87 1.26 12.10 14.00
CA LYS A 87 1.83 13.31 14.63
C LYS A 87 1.08 14.59 14.25
N MET A 88 0.39 14.61 13.09
CA MET A 88 -0.42 15.74 12.63
C MET A 88 -1.83 15.75 13.24
N GLY A 89 -2.18 14.79 14.10
CA GLY A 89 -3.52 14.68 14.67
C GLY A 89 -4.53 13.96 13.78
N GLY A 90 -4.05 13.13 12.85
CA GLY A 90 -4.89 12.13 12.18
C GLY A 90 -5.60 11.23 13.21
N GLN A 91 -6.76 10.68 12.82
CA GLN A 91 -7.64 9.94 13.73
C GLN A 91 -6.98 8.70 14.35
#